data_AF-A0AA43ZF47-F1
#
_entry.id   AF-A0AA43ZF47-F1
#
_cell.length_a   1.000
_cell.length_b   1.000
_cell.length_c   1.000
_cell.angle_alpha   90.00
_cell.angle_beta   90.00
_cell.angle_gamma   90.00
#
_symmetry.space_group_name_H-M   'P 1'
#
loop_
_entity.id
_entity.type
_entity.pdbx_description
1 polymer ?
#
loop_
_entity_poly.entity_id
_entity_poly.type
_entity_poly.pdbx_seq_one_letter_code
_entity_poly.pdbx_strand_id
1 'polypeptide(L)'
;MLERVTAHAVLRYLERVLHEPVQQWLADQPPMRECQKLALCCERAGLPADAVRLSMLTQPVINALNTKRSQKTTLVTENAVYVIDGRKIITVLAIGMRPKKKQKFKAHKSRQLAEV
;
A
#
# COMPACT_ATOMS: atom_id res chain seq x y z
N MET A 1 -8.52 4.30 -15.67
CA MET A 1 -8.31 4.68 -14.25
C MET A 1 -7.88 3.48 -13.40
N LEU A 2 -8.50 2.32 -13.61
CA LEU A 2 -8.14 1.04 -12.98
C LEU A 2 -6.68 0.63 -13.22
N GLU A 3 -6.14 0.91 -14.42
CA GLU A 3 -4.72 0.72 -14.77
C GLU A 3 -3.72 1.47 -13.87
N ARG A 4 -4.20 2.42 -13.07
CA ARG A 4 -3.39 3.13 -12.08
C ARG A 4 -3.23 2.32 -10.79
N VAL A 5 -3.92 1.19 -10.64
CA VAL A 5 -3.81 0.30 -9.48
C VAL A 5 -3.03 -0.94 -9.91
N THR A 6 -1.84 -1.14 -9.34
CA THR A 6 -0.99 -2.29 -9.69
C THR A 6 -1.58 -3.59 -9.17
N ALA A 7 -1.28 -4.72 -9.83
CA ALA A 7 -1.69 -6.05 -9.36
C ALA A 7 -1.21 -6.31 -7.92
N HIS A 8 0.02 -5.90 -7.61
CA HIS A 8 0.57 -5.95 -6.27
C HIS A 8 -0.31 -5.21 -5.24
N ALA A 9 -0.74 -3.99 -5.55
CA ALA A 9 -1.59 -3.20 -4.65
C ALA A 9 -2.94 -3.88 -4.39
N VAL A 10 -3.53 -4.51 -5.42
CA VAL A 10 -4.79 -5.26 -5.29
C VAL A 10 -4.60 -6.49 -4.39
N LEU A 11 -3.53 -7.25 -4.58
CA LEU A 11 -3.22 -8.41 -3.73
C LEU A 11 -3.08 -8.00 -2.27
N ARG A 12 -2.31 -6.94 -1.97
CA ARG A 12 -2.17 -6.42 -0.61
C ARG A 12 -3.48 -5.91 -0.02
N TYR A 13 -4.35 -5.36 -0.85
CA TYR A 13 -5.68 -4.93 -0.42
C TYR A 13 -6.56 -6.13 -0.08
N LEU A 14 -6.52 -7.21 -0.87
CA LEU A 14 -7.22 -8.46 -0.60
C LEU A 14 -6.77 -9.09 0.71
N GLU A 15 -5.45 -9.18 0.96
CA GLU A 15 -4.92 -9.70 2.23
C GLU A 15 -5.49 -8.96 3.44
N ARG A 16 -5.66 -7.65 3.32
CA ARG A 16 -6.23 -6.81 4.37
C ARG A 16 -7.71 -7.09 4.58
N VAL A 17 -8.49 -7.23 3.51
CA VAL A 17 -9.95 -7.47 3.59
C VAL A 17 -10.24 -8.87 4.12
N LEU A 18 -9.45 -9.84 3.69
CA LEU A 18 -9.62 -11.25 4.04
C LEU A 18 -8.92 -11.63 5.34
N HIS A 19 -8.14 -10.71 5.92
CA HIS A 19 -7.35 -10.90 7.13
C HIS A 19 -6.37 -12.08 7.08
N GLU A 20 -5.95 -12.47 5.86
CA GLU A 20 -5.08 -13.62 5.62
C GLU A 20 -4.07 -13.32 4.50
N PRO A 21 -2.79 -13.74 4.63
CA PRO A 21 -1.78 -13.56 3.59
C PRO A 21 -2.11 -14.31 2.29
N VAL A 22 -1.81 -13.71 1.14
CA VAL A 22 -2.02 -14.33 -0.18
C VAL A 22 -1.17 -15.59 -0.32
N GLN A 23 -0.01 -15.66 0.33
CA GLN A 23 0.82 -16.87 0.34
C GLN A 23 0.12 -18.06 1.00
N GLN A 24 -0.65 -17.82 2.07
CA GLN A 24 -1.40 -18.88 2.74
C GLN A 24 -2.57 -19.32 1.86
N TRP A 25 -3.26 -18.36 1.24
CA TRP A 25 -4.32 -18.64 0.27
C TRP A 25 -3.85 -19.44 -0.94
N LEU A 26 -2.58 -19.30 -1.34
CA LEU A 26 -2.01 -19.92 -2.53
C LEU A 26 -0.98 -21.01 -2.19
N ALA A 27 -0.99 -21.56 -0.98
CA ALA A 27 0.04 -22.48 -0.50
C ALA A 27 0.25 -23.71 -1.39
N ASP A 28 -0.83 -24.27 -1.96
CA ASP A 28 -0.78 -25.46 -2.81
C ASP A 28 -0.52 -25.17 -4.29
N GLN A 29 -0.20 -23.92 -4.65
CA GLN A 29 -0.06 -23.51 -6.04
C GLN A 29 1.42 -23.38 -6.43
N PRO A 30 1.77 -23.71 -7.70
CA PRO A 30 3.12 -23.51 -8.18
C PRO A 30 3.51 -22.01 -8.18
N PRO A 31 4.80 -21.67 -8.29
CA PRO A 31 5.25 -20.29 -8.40
C PRO A 31 4.57 -19.57 -9.58
N MET A 32 3.76 -18.56 -9.27
CA MET A 32 2.98 -17.79 -10.25
C MET A 32 3.44 -16.34 -10.33
N ARG A 33 3.19 -15.72 -11.48
CA ARG A 33 3.34 -14.26 -11.66
C ARG A 33 2.24 -13.51 -10.90
N GLU A 34 2.48 -12.26 -10.51
CA GLU A 34 1.51 -11.47 -9.72
C GLU A 34 0.13 -11.34 -10.39
N CYS A 35 0.07 -11.18 -11.72
CA CYS A 35 -1.21 -11.10 -12.44
C CYS A 35 -2.01 -12.41 -12.35
N GLN A 36 -1.33 -13.56 -12.35
CA GLN A 36 -1.97 -14.87 -12.19
C GLN A 36 -2.46 -15.06 -10.75
N LYS A 37 -1.64 -14.67 -9.76
CA LYS A 37 -2.05 -14.67 -8.35
C LYS A 37 -3.30 -13.82 -8.14
N LEU A 38 -3.34 -12.63 -8.74
CA LEU A 38 -4.49 -11.75 -8.65
C LEU A 38 -5.74 -12.41 -9.22
N ALA A 39 -5.68 -12.95 -10.44
CA ALA A 39 -6.82 -13.60 -11.07
C ALA A 39 -7.37 -14.73 -10.19
N LEU A 40 -6.48 -15.60 -9.69
CA LEU A 40 -6.86 -16.74 -8.86
C LEU A 40 -7.42 -16.32 -7.49
N CYS A 41 -6.81 -15.33 -6.83
CA CYS A 41 -7.33 -14.80 -5.56
C CYS A 41 -8.70 -14.15 -5.74
N CYS A 42 -8.90 -13.40 -6.83
CA CYS A 42 -10.19 -12.79 -7.16
C CYS A 42 -11.27 -13.84 -7.46
N GLU A 43 -10.92 -14.88 -8.23
CA GLU A 43 -11.82 -16.00 -8.51
C GLU A 43 -12.23 -16.73 -7.23
N ARG A 44 -11.27 -17.08 -6.36
CA ARG A 44 -11.54 -17.74 -5.07
C ARG A 44 -12.36 -16.89 -4.12
N ALA A 45 -12.15 -15.58 -4.12
CA ALA A 45 -12.94 -14.65 -3.32
C ALA A 45 -14.34 -14.38 -3.93
N GLY A 46 -14.64 -14.87 -5.13
CA GLY A 46 -15.89 -14.57 -5.84
C GLY A 46 -16.03 -13.10 -6.22
N LEU A 47 -14.90 -12.38 -6.37
CA LEU A 47 -14.88 -10.94 -6.62
C LEU A 47 -14.17 -10.61 -7.92
N PRO A 48 -14.78 -9.82 -8.82
CA PRO A 48 -14.08 -9.38 -10.02
C PRO A 48 -12.93 -8.43 -9.65
N ALA A 49 -11.76 -8.63 -10.24
CA ALA A 49 -10.57 -7.82 -9.96
C ALA A 49 -10.81 -6.32 -10.14
N ASP A 50 -11.66 -5.94 -11.10
CA ASP A 50 -12.02 -4.55 -11.35
C ASP A 50 -12.87 -3.94 -10.23
N ALA A 51 -13.75 -4.71 -9.58
CA ALA A 51 -14.47 -4.21 -8.41
C ALA A 51 -13.52 -3.94 -7.23
N VAL A 52 -12.51 -4.80 -7.05
CA VAL A 52 -11.48 -4.57 -6.03
C VAL A 52 -10.63 -3.34 -6.37
N ARG A 53 -10.27 -3.13 -7.63
CA ARG A 53 -9.58 -1.90 -8.06
C ARG A 53 -10.44 -0.66 -7.83
N LEU A 54 -11.74 -0.74 -8.09
CA LEU A 54 -12.68 0.37 -7.86
C LEU A 54 -12.82 0.72 -6.38
N SER A 55 -12.86 -0.28 -5.49
CA SER A 55 -12.98 -0.03 -4.05
C SER A 55 -11.77 0.71 -3.47
N MET A 56 -10.61 0.59 -4.12
CA MET A 56 -9.39 1.31 -3.75
C MET A 56 -9.38 2.77 -4.25
N LEU A 57 -10.18 3.11 -5.27
CA LEU A 57 -10.24 4.43 -5.90
C LEU A 57 -11.24 5.34 -5.19
N THR A 58 -11.07 5.54 -3.88
CA THR A 58 -11.87 6.50 -3.13
C THR A 58 -11.54 7.94 -3.53
N GLN A 59 -12.44 8.90 -3.28
CA GLN A 59 -12.22 10.30 -3.64
C GLN A 59 -10.88 10.88 -3.15
N PRO A 60 -10.43 10.62 -1.89
CA PRO A 60 -9.11 11.06 -1.44
C PRO A 60 -7.96 10.45 -2.25
N VAL A 61 -8.07 9.18 -2.64
CA VAL A 61 -7.06 8.48 -3.45
C VAL A 61 -7.03 9.06 -4.86
N ILE A 62 -8.19 9.31 -5.47
CA ILE A 62 -8.30 9.94 -6.80
C ILE A 62 -7.64 11.32 -6.79
N ASN A 63 -7.92 12.14 -5.77
CA ASN A 63 -7.30 13.46 -5.63
C ASN A 63 -5.78 13.37 -5.51
N ALA A 64 -5.27 12.40 -4.73
CA ALA A 64 -3.84 12.17 -4.60
C ALA A 64 -3.20 11.71 -5.93
N LEU A 65 -3.85 10.80 -6.67
CA LEU A 65 -3.39 10.31 -7.98
C LEU A 65 -3.36 11.39 -9.06
N ASN A 66 -4.25 12.39 -8.97
CA ASN A 66 -4.34 13.50 -9.92
C ASN A 66 -3.42 14.67 -9.56
N THR A 67 -2.80 14.65 -8.38
CA THR A 67 -1.83 15.67 -7.99
C THR A 67 -0.60 15.57 -8.91
N LYS A 68 -0.14 16.69 -9.49
CA LYS A 68 1.02 16.74 -10.40
C LYS A 68 2.38 16.46 -9.72
N ARG A 69 2.40 15.94 -8.49
CA ARG A 69 3.65 15.65 -7.78
C ARG A 69 4.29 14.40 -8.38
N SER A 70 5.54 14.53 -8.82
CA SER A 70 6.37 13.44 -9.32
C SER A 70 6.97 12.57 -8.20
N GLN A 71 6.73 12.92 -6.94
CA GLN A 71 7.34 12.25 -5.79
C GLN A 71 6.41 11.17 -5.20
N LYS A 72 7.02 10.09 -4.74
CA LYS A 72 6.36 9.04 -3.95
C LYS A 72 5.61 9.65 -2.76
N THR A 73 4.30 9.45 -2.74
CA THR A 73 3.37 10.04 -1.78
C THR A 73 2.66 8.93 -1.01
N THR A 74 2.61 9.07 0.31
CA THR A 74 1.86 8.15 1.18
C THR A 74 0.56 8.83 1.60
N LEU A 75 -0.57 8.29 1.15
CA LEU A 75 -1.90 8.73 1.57
C LEU A 75 -2.40 7.83 2.69
N VAL A 76 -2.72 8.44 3.84
CA VAL A 76 -3.27 7.73 5.00
C VAL A 76 -4.77 7.98 5.03
N THR A 77 -5.54 6.89 5.06
CA THR A 77 -6.99 6.92 5.28
C THR A 77 -7.33 6.22 6.59
N GLU A 78 -8.60 6.28 6.99
CA GLU A 78 -9.12 5.55 8.15
C GLU A 78 -9.05 4.04 8.01
N ASN A 79 -8.95 3.52 6.78
CA ASN A 79 -9.04 2.08 6.50
C ASN A 79 -7.71 1.46 6.03
N ALA A 80 -6.84 2.26 5.41
CA ALA A 80 -5.60 1.79 4.82
C ALA A 80 -4.59 2.92 4.58
N VAL A 81 -3.35 2.52 4.33
CA VAL A 81 -2.28 3.41 3.88
C VAL A 81 -1.95 3.07 2.43
N TYR A 82 -2.18 4.02 1.52
CA TYR A 82 -1.89 3.88 0.10
C TYR A 82 -0.54 4.51 -0.21
N VAL A 83 0.32 3.76 -0.89
CA VAL A 83 1.58 4.28 -1.41
C VAL A 83 1.40 4.55 -2.89
N ILE A 84 1.54 5.81 -3.26
CA ILE A 84 1.36 6.31 -4.62
C ILE A 84 2.73 6.73 -5.15
N ASP A 85 3.08 6.29 -6.34
CA ASP A 85 4.28 6.73 -7.05
C ASP A 85 3.90 7.23 -8.44
N GLY A 86 4.26 8.48 -8.73
CA GLY A 86 3.69 9.25 -9.83
C GLY A 86 2.16 9.24 -9.80
N ARG A 87 1.54 8.57 -10.78
CA ARG A 87 0.07 8.46 -10.92
C ARG A 87 -0.45 7.04 -10.70
N LYS A 88 0.30 6.19 -9.99
CA LYS A 88 -0.07 4.78 -9.74
C LYS A 88 -0.04 4.46 -8.25
N ILE A 89 -1.01 3.67 -7.78
CA ILE A 89 -0.97 3.02 -6.48
C ILE A 89 -0.07 1.81 -6.60
N ILE A 90 1.09 1.84 -5.94
CA ILE A 90 2.08 0.77 -6.03
C ILE A 90 1.89 -0.30 -4.98
N THR A 91 1.41 0.06 -3.79
CA THR A 91 1.11 -0.88 -2.70
C THR A 91 0.11 -0.30 -1.71
N VAL A 92 -0.54 -1.18 -0.94
CA VAL A 92 -1.43 -0.83 0.17
C VAL A 92 -0.94 -1.52 1.43
N LEU A 93 -0.91 -0.78 2.52
CA LEU A 93 -0.53 -1.29 3.84
C LEU A 93 -1.73 -1.19 4.79
N ALA A 94 -1.83 -2.18 5.67
CA ALA A 94 -2.71 -2.08 6.83
C ALA A 94 -2.27 -0.93 7.74
N ILE A 95 -3.21 -0.34 8.47
CA ILE A 95 -2.94 0.80 9.37
C ILE A 95 -1.92 0.44 10.45
N GLY A 96 -1.95 -0.80 10.93
CA GLY A 96 -0.97 -1.34 11.89
C GLY A 96 0.43 -1.55 11.31
N MET A 97 0.59 -1.58 9.99
CA MET A 97 1.87 -1.72 9.29
C MET A 97 2.54 -0.38 9.00
N ARG A 98 2.10 0.71 9.64
CA ARG A 98 2.80 2.00 9.57
C ARG A 98 4.24 1.79 10.01
N PRO A 99 5.26 2.20 9.22
CA PRO A 99 6.60 2.30 9.76
C PRO A 99 6.52 3.28 10.93
N LYS A 100 6.86 2.82 12.14
CA LYS A 100 7.11 3.70 13.29
C LYS A 100 8.04 4.77 12.76
N LYS A 101 7.54 6.00 12.60
CA LYS A 101 8.36 7.14 12.20
C LYS A 101 9.40 7.25 13.30
N LYS A 102 10.63 6.77 13.06
CA LYS A 102 11.71 6.88 14.04
C LYS A 102 11.78 8.37 14.37
N GLN A 103 11.39 8.71 15.60
CA GLN A 103 11.48 10.07 16.10
C GLN A 103 12.97 10.41 16.00
N LYS A 104 13.33 11.24 15.02
CA LYS A 104 14.71 11.70 14.89
C LYS A 104 14.96 12.58 16.11
N PHE A 105 15.54 12.02 17.16
CA PHE A 105 16.13 12.83 18.22
C PHE A 105 17.19 13.69 17.56
N LYS A 106 16.97 15.01 17.54
CA LYS A 106 18.05 15.95 17.22
C LYS A 106 19.09 15.78 18.33
N ALA A 107 20.30 15.36 17.98
CA ALA A 107 21.41 15.39 18.93
C ALA A 107 21.54 16.83 19.45
N HIS A 108 21.30 17.03 20.74
CA HIS A 108 21.61 18.28 21.39
C HIS A 108 23.12 18.48 21.26
N LYS A 109 23.55 19.55 20.59
CA LYS A 109 24.96 19.97 20.64
C LYS A 109 25.27 20.30 22.10
N SER A 110 26.06 19.46 22.76
CA SER A 110 26.67 19.77 24.04
C SER A 110 27.46 21.06 23.87
N ARG A 111 27.01 22.14 24.51
CA ARG A 111 27.78 23.38 24.62
C ARG A 111 29.05 23.03 25.39
N GLN A 112 30.21 23.29 24.79
CA GLN A 112 31.50 23.20 25.46
C GLN A 112 31.44 24.07 26.72
N LEU A 113 31.72 23.46 27.87
CA LEU A 113 32.05 24.21 29.09
C LEU A 113 33.38 24.88 28.81
N ALA A 114 33.38 26.22 28.79
CA ALA A 114 34.60 26.99 28.88
C ALA A 114 35.11 26.83 30.31
N GLU A 115 36.31 26.25 30.45
CA GLU A 115 37.06 26.26 31.71
C GLU A 115 37.35 27.72 32.09
N VAL A 116 37.02 28.08 33.33
CA VAL A 116 37.43 29.32 34.01
C VAL A 116 38.37 28.92 35.13
#